data_AF-A0A1I1H4X3-F1
#
_entry.id   AF-A0A1I1H4X3-F1
#
_cell.length_a   1.000
_cell.length_b   1.000
_cell.length_c   1.000
_cell.angle_alpha   90.00
_cell.angle_beta   90.00
_cell.angle_gamma   90.00
#
_symmetry.space_group_name_H-M   'P 1'
#
loop_
_entity.id
_entity.type
_entity.pdbx_description
1 polymer ?
#
loop_
_entity_poly.entity_id
_entity_poly.type
_entity_poly.pdbx_seq_one_letter_code
_entity_poly.pdbx_strand_id
1 'polypeptide(L)'
;MPLLDRLNQPQNPPPLVQDIALNLERVLNTRRGVVPQDAGLGLIHRPAVNLATDALMADELLQAIKTQIAHYEPRLLSQSLQLEVAGEDIWLTARFQGQRQPLHWQLSYQTDNYLSVLPGDSSRLEKVTQHV
;
A
#
# COMPACT_ATOMS: atom_id res chain seq x y z
N MET A 1 -7.68 1.16 -17.87
CA MET A 1 -7.90 1.66 -16.50
C MET A 1 -7.37 0.58 -15.59
N PRO A 2 -6.23 0.78 -14.91
CA PRO A 2 -5.41 -0.31 -14.36
C PRO A 2 -6.14 -1.19 -13.32
N LEU A 3 -7.07 -0.64 -12.54
CA LEU A 3 -7.88 -1.40 -11.57
C LEU A 3 -8.84 -2.40 -12.23
N LEU A 4 -9.54 -1.98 -13.29
CA LEU A 4 -10.50 -2.84 -14.01
C LEU A 4 -9.77 -3.99 -14.71
N ASP A 5 -8.56 -3.72 -15.20
CA ASP A 5 -7.72 -4.69 -15.89
C ASP A 5 -7.19 -5.79 -14.95
N ARG A 6 -7.13 -5.54 -13.63
CA ARG A 6 -6.71 -6.52 -12.60
C ARG A 6 -7.85 -7.38 -12.06
N LEU A 7 -9.08 -6.88 -12.04
CA LEU A 7 -10.26 -7.65 -11.60
C LEU A 7 -10.55 -8.86 -12.49
N ASN A 8 -10.08 -8.84 -13.75
CA ASN A 8 -10.30 -9.89 -14.74
C ASN A 8 -9.11 -10.86 -14.91
N GLN A 9 -8.04 -10.75 -14.13
CA GLN A 9 -6.88 -11.64 -14.26
C GLN A 9 -7.01 -12.90 -13.39
N PRO A 10 -6.54 -14.07 -13.87
CA PRO A 10 -6.51 -15.29 -13.08
C PRO A 10 -5.63 -15.08 -11.84
N GLN A 11 -6.25 -15.17 -10.66
CA GLN A 11 -5.64 -14.85 -9.37
C GLN A 11 -4.63 -15.93 -8.95
N ASN A 12 -3.36 -15.56 -8.78
CA ASN A 12 -2.32 -16.41 -8.19
C ASN A 12 -1.73 -15.95 -6.84
N PRO A 13 -2.21 -14.88 -6.17
CA PRO A 13 -2.06 -14.71 -4.72
C PRO A 13 -3.34 -15.11 -3.95
N PRO A 14 -3.27 -15.35 -2.64
CA PRO A 14 -4.46 -15.63 -1.82
C PRO A 14 -5.48 -14.49 -2.00
N PRO A 15 -6.78 -14.79 -2.17
CA PRO A 15 -7.81 -13.77 -2.44
C PRO A 15 -7.77 -12.58 -1.48
N LEU A 16 -7.50 -12.86 -0.20
CA LEU A 16 -7.36 -11.86 0.86
C LEU A 16 -6.24 -10.83 0.61
N VAL A 17 -5.08 -11.27 0.11
CA VAL A 17 -3.94 -10.36 -0.14
C VAL A 17 -4.24 -9.43 -1.31
N GLN A 18 -4.92 -9.96 -2.32
CA GLN A 18 -5.38 -9.20 -3.49
C GLN A 18 -6.47 -8.21 -3.11
N ASP A 19 -7.45 -8.62 -2.32
CA ASP A 19 -8.56 -7.77 -1.87
C ASP A 19 -8.05 -6.58 -1.05
N ILE A 20 -7.11 -6.84 -0.13
CA ILE A 20 -6.46 -5.79 0.66
C ILE A 20 -5.64 -4.87 -0.24
N ALA A 21 -4.88 -5.41 -1.20
CA ALA A 21 -4.12 -4.61 -2.16
C ALA A 21 -5.04 -3.64 -2.94
N LEU A 22 -6.18 -4.13 -3.43
CA LEU A 22 -7.17 -3.31 -4.14
C LEU A 22 -7.77 -2.23 -3.24
N ASN A 23 -8.08 -2.56 -1.97
CA ASN A 23 -8.60 -1.57 -1.04
C ASN A 23 -7.57 -0.49 -0.72
N LEU A 24 -6.31 -0.87 -0.49
CA LEU A 24 -5.19 0.06 -0.30
C LEU A 24 -5.02 0.95 -1.54
N GLU A 25 -4.95 0.37 -2.73
CA GLU A 25 -4.84 1.11 -3.99
C GLU A 25 -5.98 2.13 -4.13
N ARG A 26 -7.22 1.75 -3.82
CA ARG A 26 -8.37 2.66 -3.84
C ARG A 26 -8.21 3.79 -2.82
N VAL A 27 -7.90 3.48 -1.57
CA VAL A 27 -7.76 4.46 -0.48
C VAL A 27 -6.65 5.46 -0.79
N LEU A 28 -5.48 4.97 -1.19
CA LEU A 28 -4.29 5.81 -1.39
C LEU A 28 -4.40 6.72 -2.61
N ASN A 29 -5.14 6.29 -3.64
CA ASN A 29 -5.40 7.12 -4.82
C ASN A 29 -6.63 8.02 -4.67
N THR A 30 -7.47 7.83 -3.65
CA THR A 30 -8.62 8.68 -3.40
C THR A 30 -8.17 9.99 -2.75
N ARG A 31 -8.58 11.12 -3.32
CA ARG A 31 -8.36 12.43 -2.69
C ARG A 31 -9.36 12.62 -1.55
N ARG A 32 -8.85 12.97 -0.37
CA ARG A 32 -9.69 13.21 0.81
C ARG A 32 -10.75 14.29 0.55
N GLY A 33 -11.97 14.05 1.03
CA GLY A 33 -13.11 14.97 0.89
C GLY A 33 -13.85 14.87 -0.45
N VAL A 34 -13.39 14.05 -1.40
CA VAL A 34 -14.08 13.87 -2.70
C VAL A 34 -15.26 12.88 -2.61
N VAL A 35 -15.24 11.97 -1.65
CA VAL A 35 -16.31 10.99 -1.46
C VAL A 35 -17.44 11.61 -0.62
N PRO A 36 -18.64 11.85 -1.17
CA PRO A 36 -19.68 12.63 -0.49
C PRO A 36 -20.22 11.97 0.79
N GLN A 37 -20.21 10.64 0.82
CA GLN A 37 -20.70 9.85 1.95
C GLN A 37 -19.63 9.69 3.05
N ASP A 38 -18.36 9.98 2.73
CA ASP A 38 -17.25 9.83 3.66
C ASP A 38 -16.11 10.80 3.31
N ALA A 39 -16.11 11.95 3.98
CA ALA A 39 -15.08 12.97 3.81
C ALA A 39 -13.72 12.57 4.43
N GLY A 40 -13.67 11.51 5.25
CA GLY A 40 -12.46 10.99 5.89
C GLY A 40 -11.62 10.11 4.96
N LEU A 41 -12.25 9.52 3.95
CA LEU A 41 -11.63 8.56 3.04
C LEU A 41 -10.59 9.21 2.14
N GLY A 42 -9.39 8.64 2.10
CA GLY A 42 -8.33 9.00 1.19
C GLY A 42 -7.25 9.90 1.79
N LEU A 43 -6.27 10.25 0.96
CA LEU A 43 -5.11 11.04 1.37
C LEU A 43 -5.31 12.53 1.11
N ILE A 44 -4.83 13.38 2.03
CA ILE A 44 -4.83 14.85 1.86
C ILE A 44 -3.80 15.25 0.80
N HIS A 45 -2.57 14.72 0.94
CA HIS A 45 -1.48 14.90 -0.01
C HIS A 45 -1.17 13.53 -0.62
N ARG A 46 -1.14 13.48 -1.96
CA ARG A 46 -0.54 12.34 -2.67
C ARG A 46 0.96 12.61 -2.69
N PRO A 47 1.80 11.80 -2.02
CA PRO A 47 3.23 12.01 -2.09
C PRO A 47 3.68 11.88 -3.55
N ALA A 48 4.46 12.85 -4.02
CA ALA A 48 5.08 12.77 -5.33
C ALA A 48 6.26 11.78 -5.28
N VAL A 49 6.66 11.34 -6.48
CA VAL A 49 7.47 10.15 -6.85
C VAL A 49 8.83 9.96 -6.16
N ASN A 50 9.28 10.83 -5.25
CA ASN A 50 10.64 10.82 -4.69
C ASN A 50 10.75 10.34 -3.23
N LEU A 51 10.02 9.27 -2.87
CA LEU A 51 10.10 8.67 -1.53
C LEU A 51 11.50 8.12 -1.20
N ALA A 52 12.30 7.77 -2.22
CA ALA A 52 13.67 7.26 -2.05
C ALA A 52 14.64 8.31 -1.50
N THR A 53 14.39 9.59 -1.81
CA THR A 53 15.27 10.71 -1.44
C THR A 53 14.75 11.50 -0.23
N ASP A 54 13.48 11.33 0.12
CA ASP A 54 12.82 12.07 1.20
C ASP A 54 12.21 11.11 2.23
N ALA A 55 13.01 10.80 3.25
CA ALA A 55 12.61 9.95 4.37
C ALA A 55 11.42 10.54 5.15
N LEU A 56 11.31 11.87 5.22
CA LEU A 56 10.21 12.53 5.92
C LEU A 56 8.89 12.32 5.17
N MET A 57 8.90 12.40 3.84
CA MET A 57 7.72 12.06 3.02
C MET A 57 7.34 10.57 3.12
N ALA A 58 8.32 9.66 3.24
CA ALA A 58 8.05 8.24 3.44
C ALA A 58 7.36 7.98 4.80
N ASP A 59 7.80 8.65 5.86
CA ASP A 59 7.16 8.58 7.17
C ASP A 59 5.75 9.19 7.16
N GLU A 60 5.56 10.33 6.51
CA GLU A 60 4.24 10.95 6.35
C GLU A 60 3.27 10.01 5.61
N LEU A 61 3.73 9.37 4.53
CA LEU A 61 2.94 8.38 3.79
C LEU A 61 2.58 7.19 4.69
N LEU A 62 3.55 6.65 5.45
CA LEU A 62 3.30 5.55 6.38
C LEU A 62 2.27 5.94 7.45
N GLN A 63 2.35 7.14 8.01
CA GLN A 63 1.37 7.61 8.99
C GLN A 63 -0.02 7.80 8.39
N ALA A 64 -0.09 8.29 7.15
CA ALA A 64 -1.36 8.43 6.45
C ALA A 64 -1.98 7.06 6.12
N ILE A 65 -1.17 6.11 5.64
CA ILE A 65 -1.56 4.71 5.43
C ILE A 65 -2.07 4.10 6.74
N LYS A 66 -1.31 4.23 7.84
CA LYS A 66 -1.70 3.73 9.18
C LYS A 66 -3.06 4.25 9.61
N THR A 67 -3.28 5.56 9.46
CA THR A 67 -4.54 6.20 9.81
C THR A 67 -5.71 5.63 9.00
N GLN A 68 -5.52 5.50 7.69
CA GLN A 68 -6.57 4.98 6.81
C GLN A 68 -6.83 3.50 7.05
N ILE A 69 -5.80 2.66 7.22
CA ILE A 69 -5.95 1.24 7.51
C ILE A 69 -6.66 1.00 8.83
N ALA A 70 -6.32 1.77 9.88
CA ALA A 70 -6.98 1.66 11.17
C ALA A 70 -8.50 1.88 11.08
N HIS A 71 -8.97 2.66 10.11
CA HIS A 71 -10.39 2.98 9.92
C HIS A 71 -11.09 2.10 8.87
N TYR A 72 -10.42 1.83 7.74
CA TYR A 72 -11.02 1.24 6.55
C TYR A 72 -10.56 -0.18 6.24
N GLU A 73 -9.59 -0.71 6.99
CA GLU A 73 -9.08 -2.07 6.81
C GLU A 73 -8.70 -2.71 8.17
N PRO A 74 -9.67 -2.90 9.09
CA PRO A 74 -9.41 -3.32 10.48
C PRO A 74 -8.86 -4.74 10.61
N ARG A 75 -8.87 -5.52 9.52
CA ARG A 75 -8.27 -6.85 9.47
C ARG A 75 -6.74 -6.79 9.58
N LEU A 76 -6.14 -5.66 9.21
CA LEU A 76 -4.71 -5.40 9.38
C LEU A 76 -4.43 -4.75 10.73
N LEU A 77 -3.36 -5.19 11.38
CA LEU A 77 -2.85 -4.56 12.59
C LEU A 77 -2.10 -3.29 12.22
N SER A 78 -2.73 -2.12 12.39
CA SER A 78 -2.14 -0.83 12.00
C SER A 78 -0.77 -0.55 12.65
N GLN A 79 -0.57 -1.00 13.89
CA GLN A 79 0.72 -0.86 14.61
C GLN A 79 1.85 -1.69 13.98
N SER A 80 1.51 -2.72 13.22
CA SER A 80 2.49 -3.59 12.55
C SER A 80 2.89 -3.12 11.16
N LEU A 81 2.31 -2.02 10.68
CA LEU A 81 2.64 -1.46 9.37
C LEU A 81 4.06 -0.90 9.36
N GLN A 82 4.83 -1.37 8.39
CA GLN A 82 6.19 -0.91 8.08
C GLN A 82 6.24 -0.56 6.60
N LEU A 83 6.88 0.56 6.29
CA LEU A 83 7.20 0.99 4.93
C LEU A 83 8.71 0.91 4.76
N GLU A 84 9.16 0.20 3.74
CA GLU A 84 10.57 0.10 3.38
C GLU A 84 10.73 0.67 1.98
N VAL A 85 11.77 1.49 1.79
CA VAL A 85 12.07 2.11 0.50
C VAL A 85 13.47 1.68 0.10
N ALA A 86 13.60 1.07 -1.07
CA ALA A 86 14.86 0.55 -1.58
C ALA A 86 15.01 0.92 -3.06
N GLY A 87 15.79 1.97 -3.33
CA GLY A 87 15.85 2.55 -4.67
C GLY A 87 14.47 3.09 -5.08
N GLU A 88 13.96 2.64 -6.23
CA GLU A 88 12.64 3.04 -6.73
C GLU A 88 11.50 2.17 -6.18
N ASP A 89 11.83 1.06 -5.51
CA ASP A 89 10.85 0.13 -4.97
C ASP A 89 10.40 0.53 -3.56
N ILE A 90 9.09 0.58 -3.36
CA ILE A 90 8.48 0.84 -2.06
C ILE A 90 7.73 -0.42 -1.63
N TRP A 91 7.99 -0.89 -0.42
CA TRP A 91 7.39 -2.09 0.14
C TRP A 91 6.60 -1.74 1.39
N LEU A 92 5.39 -2.27 1.48
CA LEU A 92 4.55 -2.17 2.66
C LEU A 92 4.38 -3.56 3.26
N THR A 93 4.70 -3.68 4.53
CA THR A 93 4.55 -4.92 5.29
C THR A 93 3.55 -4.69 6.42
N ALA A 94 2.59 -5.61 6.60
CA ALA A 94 1.65 -5.57 7.72
C ALA A 94 1.28 -6.96 8.20
N ARG A 95 0.93 -7.09 9.48
CA ARG A 95 0.41 -8.34 10.05
C ARG A 95 -1.12 -8.34 10.02
N PHE A 96 -1.67 -9.51 9.71
CA PHE A 96 -3.10 -9.75 9.70
C PHE A 96 -3.57 -10.29 11.06
N GLN A 97 -4.76 -9.87 11.53
CA GLN A 97 -5.35 -10.41 12.75
C GLN A 97 -5.60 -11.92 12.60
N GLY A 98 -4.92 -12.73 13.41
CA GLY A 98 -5.08 -14.18 13.40
C GLY A 98 -4.12 -14.94 12.46
N GLN A 99 -3.22 -14.27 11.73
CA GLN A 99 -2.12 -14.92 11.02
C GLN A 99 -0.78 -14.61 11.67
N ARG A 100 0.12 -15.61 11.70
CA ARG A 100 1.46 -15.44 12.26
C ARG A 100 2.40 -14.69 11.31
N GLN A 101 2.27 -14.96 10.00
CA GLN A 101 3.14 -14.39 8.98
C GLN A 101 2.65 -13.00 8.55
N PRO A 102 3.59 -12.05 8.34
CA PRO A 102 3.25 -10.77 7.74
C PRO A 102 2.87 -10.95 6.26
N LEU A 103 2.06 -10.02 5.76
CA LEU A 103 1.75 -9.84 4.36
C LEU A 103 2.55 -8.68 3.81
N HIS A 104 2.92 -8.78 2.54
CA HIS A 104 3.75 -7.80 1.86
C HIS A 104 3.06 -7.30 0.61
N TRP A 105 3.21 -6.02 0.33
CA TRP A 105 2.76 -5.39 -0.90
C TRP A 105 3.88 -4.52 -1.46
N GLN A 106 4.05 -4.57 -2.78
CA GLN A 106 4.88 -3.63 -3.51
C GLN A 106 4.02 -2.45 -3.96
N LEU A 107 4.51 -1.25 -3.72
CA LEU A 107 3.91 0.01 -4.13
C LEU A 107 4.75 0.58 -5.26
N SER A 108 4.12 0.85 -6.41
CA SER A 108 4.80 1.48 -7.54
C SER A 108 4.02 2.66 -8.08
N TYR A 109 4.72 3.76 -8.32
CA TYR A 109 4.14 4.89 -9.03
C TYR A 109 4.12 4.60 -10.53
N GLN A 110 2.97 4.78 -11.17
CA GLN A 110 2.85 4.78 -12.62
C GLN A 110 3.00 6.19 -13.18
N THR A 111 3.11 6.30 -14.52
CA THR A 111 3.34 7.54 -15.28
C THR A 111 2.39 8.70 -14.95
N ASP A 112 1.19 8.41 -14.41
CA ASP A 112 0.19 9.42 -14.04
C ASP A 112 0.17 9.78 -12.54
N ASN A 113 1.26 9.51 -11.80
CA ASN A 113 1.31 9.59 -10.33
C ASN A 113 0.26 8.70 -9.64
N TYR A 114 -0.16 7.64 -10.33
CA TYR A 114 -1.08 6.64 -9.81
C TYR A 114 -0.29 5.60 -9.03
N LEU A 115 -0.67 5.36 -7.78
CA LEU A 115 0.02 4.42 -6.90
C LEU A 115 -0.59 3.04 -7.05
N SER A 116 0.09 2.13 -7.74
CA SER A 116 -0.31 0.73 -7.82
C SER A 116 0.13 -0.03 -6.58
N VAL A 117 -0.75 -0.87 -6.03
CA VAL A 117 -0.45 -1.78 -4.93
C VAL A 117 -0.57 -3.21 -5.43
N LEU A 118 0.55 -3.94 -5.40
CA LEU A 118 0.65 -5.30 -5.88
C LEU A 118 0.99 -6.25 -4.72
N PRO A 119 0.37 -7.44 -4.64
CA PRO A 119 0.83 -8.49 -3.73
C PRO A 119 2.32 -8.76 -3.93
N GLY A 120 3.07 -8.64 -2.84
CA GLY A 120 4.51 -8.87 -2.80
C GLY A 120 4.84 -10.28 -2.32
N ASP A 121 5.89 -10.87 -2.87
CA ASP A 121 6.44 -12.14 -2.36
C ASP A 121 7.50 -11.84 -1.30
N SER A 122 7.39 -12.47 -0.12
CA SER A 122 8.35 -12.34 0.99
C SER A 122 9.79 -12.57 0.55
N SER A 123 10.01 -13.47 -0.41
CA SER A 123 11.33 -13.84 -0.92
C SER A 123 11.97 -12.76 -1.82
N ARG A 124 11.17 -11.83 -2.36
CA ARG A 124 11.68 -10.63 -3.04
C ARG A 124 12.05 -9.53 -2.04
N LEU A 125 11.25 -9.35 -0.98
CA LEU A 125 11.54 -8.37 0.07
C LEU A 125 12.88 -8.65 0.76
N GLU A 126 13.16 -9.92 1.11
CA GLU A 126 14.44 -10.32 1.73
C GLU A 126 15.65 -10.02 0.84
N LYS A 127 15.51 -10.16 -0.49
CA LYS A 127 16.59 -9.85 -1.43
C LYS A 127 16.83 -8.35 -1.56
N VAL A 128 15.77 -7.57 -1.53
CA VAL A 128 15.83 -6.11 -1.64
C VAL A 128 16.42 -5.50 -0.37
N THR A 129 16.02 -5.99 0.80
CA THR A 129 16.55 -5.54 2.10
C THR A 129 17.99 -5.97 2.38
N GLN A 130 18.48 -7.04 1.77
CA GLN A 130 19.89 -7.47 1.87
C GLN A 130 20.88 -6.67 1.01
N HIS A 131 20.41 -5.77 0.14
CA HIS A 131 21.25 -4.95 -0.75
C HIS A 131 21.21 -3.45 -0.42
N VAL A 132 20.59 -3.08 0.72
CA VAL A 132 20.66 -1.74 1.33
C VAL A 132 21.71 -1.77 2.44
#